data_AF-A0A926TR39-F1
#
_entry.id   AF-A0A926TR39-F1
#
_cell.length_a   1.000
_cell.length_b   1.000
_cell.length_c   1.000
_cell.angle_alpha   90.00
_cell.angle_beta   90.00
_cell.angle_gamma   90.00
#
_symmetry.space_group_name_H-M   'P 1'
#
loop_
_entity.id
_entity.type
_entity.pdbx_description
1 polymer ?
#
loop_
_entity_poly.entity_id
_entity_poly.type
_entity_poly.pdbx_seq_one_letter_code
_entity_poly.pdbx_strand_id
1 'polypeptide(L)' 'MAAFLTLPNFIVNLEAIQMIKISPDPLTVLIFWTSGYEETMLQGEDALRFIDAVDKYSINGFNNSTLHD' A
#
# COMPACT_ATOMS: atom_id res chain seq x y z
N MET A 1 -13.19 4.61 7.61
CA MET A 1 -13.57 3.18 7.79
C MET A 1 -12.25 2.47 7.65
N ALA A 2 -11.68 1.98 8.75
CA ALA A 2 -10.25 1.73 8.78
C ALA A 2 -9.83 0.61 7.82
N ALA A 3 -8.97 0.96 6.87
CA ALA A 3 -8.50 0.05 5.82
C ALA A 3 -7.17 -0.56 6.27
N PHE A 4 -7.24 -1.80 6.76
CA PHE A 4 -6.06 -2.56 7.15
C PHE A 4 -5.75 -3.61 6.08
N LEU A 5 -4.47 -3.70 5.70
CA LEU A 5 -3.93 -4.69 4.80
C LEU A 5 -3.11 -5.71 5.59
N THR A 6 -3.54 -6.97 5.59
CA THR A 6 -2.80 -8.07 6.21
C THR A 6 -1.83 -8.67 5.20
N LEU A 7 -0.55 -8.47 5.44
CA LEU A 7 0.57 -9.13 4.78
C LEU A 7 0.97 -10.39 5.57
N PRO A 8 1.73 -11.33 4.98
CA PRO A 8 2.12 -12.57 5.66
C PRO A 8 2.92 -12.32 6.94
N ASN A 9 3.75 -11.26 6.99
CA ASN A 9 4.54 -10.92 8.19
C ASN A 9 4.07 -9.65 8.91
N PHE A 10 3.20 -8.84 8.31
CA PHE A 10 2.85 -7.51 8.82
C PHE A 10 1.36 -7.19 8.68
N ILE A 11 0.86 -6.30 9.53
CA ILE A 11 -0.46 -5.68 9.35
C ILE A 11 -0.23 -4.19 9.13
N VAL A 12 -0.69 -3.69 7.99
CA VAL A 12 -0.44 -2.33 7.52
C VAL A 12 -1.75 -1.54 7.57
N ASN A 13 -1.76 -0.40 8.27
CA ASN A 13 -2.92 0.49 8.28
C ASN A 13 -2.83 1.51 7.14
N LEU A 14 -3.62 1.32 6.08
CA LEU A 14 -3.57 2.19 4.89
C LEU A 14 -3.95 3.65 5.21
N GLU A 15 -4.81 3.91 6.21
CA GLU A 15 -5.18 5.28 6.61
C GLU A 15 -4.02 6.05 7.28
N ALA A 16 -3.06 5.33 7.87
CA ALA A 16 -1.88 5.91 8.49
C ALA A 16 -0.71 6.11 7.51
N ILE A 17 -0.86 5.68 6.26
CA ILE A 17 0.18 5.83 5.24
C ILE A 17 0.13 7.24 4.68
N GLN A 18 1.24 7.97 4.82
CA GLN A 18 1.41 9.27 4.20
C GLN A 18 1.96 9.16 2.78
N MET A 19 2.98 8.31 2.60
CA MET A 19 3.66 8.15 1.32
C MET A 19 4.18 6.72 1.16
N ILE A 20 4.14 6.22 -0.07
CA ILE A 20 4.71 4.93 -0.45
C ILE A 20 5.81 5.21 -1.48
N LYS A 21 7.00 4.66 -1.27
CA LYS A 21 8.05 4.61 -2.30
C LYS A 21 8.34 3.17 -2.67
N ILE A 22 8.29 2.87 -3.96
CA ILE A 22 8.59 1.55 -4.50
C ILE A 22 9.96 1.64 -5.19
N SER A 23 10.90 0.83 -4.74
CA SER A 23 12.21 0.68 -5.36
C SER A 23 12.21 -0.57 -6.25
N PRO A 24 12.54 -0.42 -7.55
CA PRO A 24 12.52 -1.53 -8.50
C PRO A 24 13.61 -2.57 -8.23
N ASP A 25 14.68 -2.20 -7.53
CA ASP A 25 15.75 -3.12 -7.13
C ASP A 25 16.24 -2.77 -5.72
N PRO A 26 16.30 -3.73 -4.76
CA PRO A 26 15.71 -5.07 -4.77
C PRO A 26 14.27 -5.02 -4.24
N LEU A 27 13.24 -4.98 -5.11
CA LEU A 27 11.81 -5.19 -4.79
C LEU A 27 11.41 -4.76 -3.36
N THR A 28 11.61 -3.47 -3.09
CA THR A 28 11.48 -2.88 -1.76
C THR A 28 10.40 -1.83 -1.77
N VAL A 29 9.54 -1.83 -0.76
CA VAL A 29 8.53 -0.80 -0.53
C VAL A 29 8.85 -0.11 0.78
N LEU A 30 8.99 1.21 0.73
CA LEU A 30 9.10 2.07 1.90
C LEU A 30 7.77 2.75 2.15
N ILE A 31 7.20 2.48 3.33
CA ILE A 31 5.97 3.10 3.81
C ILE A 31 6.37 4.19 4.80
N PHE A 32 6.02 5.43 4.49
CA PHE A 32 6.17 6.57 5.38
C PHE A 32 4.83 6.82 6.06
N TRP A 33 4.81 6.75 7.39
CA TRP A 33 3.59 6.93 8.17
C TRP A 33 3.33 8.42 8.46
N THR A 34 2.06 8.79 8.59
CA THR A 34 1.62 10.17 8.90
C THR A 34 2.13 10.69 10.23
N SER A 35 2.54 9.80 11.14
CA SER A 35 3.19 10.16 12.42
C SER A 35 4.61 10.71 12.23
N GLY A 36 5.20 10.60 11.03
CA GLY A 36 6.43 11.30 10.63
C GLY A 36 7.76 10.73 11.16
N TYR A 37 7.74 9.83 12.14
CA TYR A 37 8.95 9.26 12.77
C TYR A 37 9.21 7.79 12.44
N GLU A 38 8.24 7.11 11.85
CA GLU A 38 8.35 5.69 11.53
C GLU A 38 8.33 5.54 10.01
N GLU A 39 9.29 4.79 9.48
CA GLU A 39 9.23 4.24 8.13
C GLU A 39 9.27 2.73 8.23
N THR A 40 8.42 2.05 7.48
CA THR A 40 8.42 0.58 7.42
C THR A 40 8.92 0.15 6.06
N MET A 41 10.03 -0.60 6.07
CA MET A 41 10.58 -1.22 4.88
C MET A 41 10.01 -2.63 4.73
N LEU A 42 9.30 -2.86 3.64
CA LEU A 42 8.87 -4.17 3.18
C LEU A 42 9.79 -4.61 2.05
N GLN A 43 10.22 -5.87 2.06
CA GLN A 43 11.11 -6.42 1.03
C GLN A 43 10.61 -7.79 0.57
N GLY A 44 10.95 -8.17 -0.66
CA GLY A 44 10.65 -9.51 -1.18
C GLY A 44 9.15 -9.77 -1.31
N GLU A 45 8.65 -10.85 -0.69
CA GLU A 45 7.25 -11.28 -0.83
C GLU A 45 6.26 -10.26 -0.24
N ASP A 46 6.57 -9.67 0.92
CA ASP A 46 5.71 -8.66 1.55
C ASP A 46 5.57 -7.40 0.67
N ALA A 47 6.67 -6.95 0.05
CA ALA A 47 6.65 -5.84 -0.91
C ALA A 47 5.78 -6.15 -2.12
N LEU A 48 5.91 -7.36 -2.68
CA LEU A 48 5.19 -7.77 -3.88
C LEU A 48 3.68 -7.90 -3.62
N ARG A 49 3.29 -8.48 -2.48
CA ARG A 49 1.88 -8.57 -2.05
C ARG A 49 1.30 -7.20 -1.71
N PHE A 50 2.12 -6.31 -1.14
CA PHE A 50 1.69 -4.93 -0.89
C PHE A 50 1.39 -4.19 -2.19
N ILE A 51 2.27 -4.29 -3.19
CA ILE A 51 2.07 -3.66 -4.51
C ILE A 51 0.81 -4.21 -5.19
N ASP A 52 0.63 -5.53 -5.22
CA ASP A 52 -0.58 -6.17 -5.78
C ASP A 52 -1.87 -5.72 -5.06
N ALA A 53 -1.83 -5.60 -3.74
CA ALA A 53 -2.95 -5.10 -2.97
C ALA A 53 -3.24 -3.63 -3.29
N VAL A 54 -2.24 -2.76 -3.26
CA VAL A 54 -2.40 -1.33 -3.57
C VAL A 54 -2.91 -1.13 -5.00
N ASP A 55 -2.42 -1.89 -5.97
CA ASP A 55 -2.91 -1.88 -7.35
C ASP A 55 -4.40 -2.23 -7.41
N LYS A 56 -4.82 -3.32 -6.75
CA LYS A 56 -6.25 -3.71 -6.65
C LYS A 56 -7.11 -2.67 -5.95
N TYR A 57 -6.63 -2.07 -4.86
CA TYR A 57 -7.34 -1.00 -4.14
C TYR A 57 -7.46 0.27 -5.00
N SER A 58 -6.42 0.62 -5.77
CA SER A 58 -6.43 1.78 -6.66
C SER A 58 -7.39 1.60 -7.84
N ILE A 59 -7.44 0.39 -8.42
CA ILE A 59 -8.38 0.03 -9.50
C ILE A 59 -9.84 0.10 -9.03
N ASN A 60 -10.12 -0.30 -7.77
CA ASN A 60 -11.45 -0.18 -7.19
C ASN A 60 -11.84 1.26 -6.80
N GLY A 61 -10.86 2.17 -6.64
CA GLY A 61 -11.09 3.58 -6.34
C GLY A 61 -11.30 4.47 -7.58
N PHE A 62 -10.83 4.05 -8.76
CA PHE A 62 -10.88 4.87 -9.99
C PHE A 62 -11.99 4.49 -10.98
N ASN A 63 -12.56 3.28 -10.88
CA ASN A 63 -13.56 2.79 -11.85
C ASN A 63 -15.03 3.07 -11.49
N ASN A 64 -15.33 3.96 -10.54
CA ASN A 64 -16.72 4.29 -10.19
C ASN A 64 -17.21 5.65 -10.69
N SER A 65 -16.53 6.25 -11.68
CA SER A 65 -16.86 7.58 -12.22
C SER A 65 -17.19 7.63 -13.71
N THR A 66 -17.42 6.49 -14.38
CA THR A 66 -17.84 6.50 -15.80
C THR A 66 -18.79 5.35 -16.11
N LEU A 67 -20.03 5.43 -15.62
CA LEU A 67 -21.20 4.88 -16.31
C LEU A 67 -22.47 5.36 -15.59
N HIS A 68 -22.94 6.54 -15.95
CA HIS A 68 -24.36 6.88 -15.84
C HIS A 68 -24.84 7.16 -17.26
N ASP A 69 -25.88 6.41 -17.62
CA ASP A 69 -26.63 6.33 -18.88
C ASP A 69 -27.07 7.70 -19.43
#